data_AF-A0A538ESF1-F1
#
_entry.id   AF-A0A538ESF1-F1
#
_cell.length_a   1.000
_cell.length_b   1.000
_cell.length_c   1.000
_cell.angle_alpha   90.00
_cell.angle_beta   90.00
_cell.angle_gamma   90.00
#
_symmetry.space_group_name_H-M   'P 1'
#
loop_
_entity.id
_entity.type
_entity.pdbx_description
1 polymer ?
#
loop_
_entity_poly.entity_id
_entity_poly.type
_entity_poly.pdbx_seq_one_letter_code
_entity_poly.pdbx_strand_id
1 'polypeptide(L)' 'MIRPIAPDRLVEELASRIVALPGDPWLRVGIDGPPGAGPGELADALVDPLRVRGRAALRVRAEDFLRPASIRLELG' A
#
# COMPACT_ATOMS: atom_id res chain seq x y z
N MET A 1 9.39 14.71 17.21
CA MET A 1 9.74 13.54 18.06
C MET A 1 9.55 12.29 17.22
N ILE A 2 10.59 11.47 17.05
CA ILE A 2 10.50 10.19 16.32
C ILE A 2 10.11 9.12 17.35
N ARG A 3 9.06 8.35 17.09
CA ARG A 3 8.65 7.21 17.92
C ARG A 3 9.02 5.92 17.17
N PRO A 4 9.84 5.02 17.75
CA PRO A 4 10.04 3.69 17.19
C PRO A 4 8.71 2.96 17.15
N ILE A 5 8.37 2.42 16.00
CA ILE A 5 7.14 1.66 15.78
C ILE A 5 7.60 0.27 15.34
N ALA A 6 7.17 -0.76 16.08
CA ALA A 6 7.27 -2.13 15.59
C ALA A 6 6.43 -2.26 14.31
N PRO A 7 6.82 -3.05 13.30
CA PRO A 7 6.10 -3.15 12.02
C PRO A 7 4.58 -3.31 12.17
N ASP A 8 4.10 -4.18 13.07
CA ASP A 8 2.67 -4.38 13.33
C ASP A 8 1.96 -3.11 13.83
N ARG A 9 2.65 -2.29 14.63
CA ARG A 9 2.12 -1.01 15.11
C ARG A 9 1.99 0.00 13.98
N LEU A 10 2.82 -0.08 12.94
CA LEU A 10 2.71 0.78 11.76
C LEU A 10 1.43 0.47 10.99
N VAL A 11 1.14 -0.82 10.80
CA VAL A 11 -0.05 -1.28 10.07
C VAL A 11 -1.33 -0.77 10.75
N GLU A 12 -1.43 -0.92 12.06
CA GLU A 12 -2.61 -0.46 12.82
C GLU A 12 -2.79 1.06 12.76
N GLU A 13 -1.70 1.83 12.89
CA GLU A 13 -1.72 3.29 12.78
C GLU A 13 -2.15 3.76 11.39
N LEU A 14 -1.59 3.15 10.34
CA LEU A 14 -1.95 3.47 8.96
C LEU A 14 -3.40 3.09 8.66
N ALA A 15 -3.86 1.90 9.09
CA ALA A 15 -5.24 1.47 8.92
C ALA A 15 -6.22 2.45 9.59
N SER A 16 -5.92 2.90 10.82
CA SER A 16 -6.73 3.90 11.51
C SER A 16 -6.79 5.22 10.76
N ARG A 17 -5.66 5.70 10.21
CA ARG A 17 -5.61 6.95 9.43
C ARG A 17 -6.38 6.85 8.12
N ILE A 18 -6.23 5.75 7.40
CA ILE A 18 -6.90 5.50 6.12
C ILE A 18 -8.42 5.47 6.30
N VAL A 19 -8.92 4.81 7.36
CA VAL A 19 -10.36 4.73 7.66
C VAL A 19 -10.96 6.11 7.96
N ALA A 20 -10.18 7.01 8.55
CA ALA A 20 -10.63 8.38 8.86
C ALA A 20 -10.68 9.31 7.62
N LEU A 21 -10.06 8.94 6.50
CA LEU A 21 -10.07 9.74 5.29
C LEU A 21 -11.37 9.54 4.48
N PRO A 22 -11.89 10.61 3.85
CA PRO A 22 -13.04 10.52 2.95
C PRO A 22 -12.69 9.63 1.75
N GLY A 23 -13.70 8.96 1.20
CA GLY A 23 -13.52 7.96 0.15
C GLY A 23 -14.56 8.05 -0.95
N ASP A 24 -14.93 9.25 -1.39
CA ASP A 24 -15.96 9.43 -2.42
C ASP A 24 -15.36 9.85 -3.78
N PRO A 25 -15.51 9.04 -4.85
CA PRO A 25 -16.13 7.71 -4.87
C PRO A 25 -15.20 6.59 -4.34
N TRP A 26 -13.88 6.85 -4.26
CA TRP A 26 -12.90 5.89 -3.72
C TRP A 26 -11.69 6.62 -3.14
N LEU A 27 -11.17 6.13 -2.01
CA LEU A 27 -9.84 6.49 -1.52
C LEU A 27 -8.78 5.60 -2.18
N ARG A 28 -7.74 6.21 -2.74
CA ARG A 28 -6.57 5.51 -3.29
C ARG A 28 -5.37 5.76 -2.38
N VAL A 29 -4.66 4.69 -2.03
CA VAL A 29 -3.48 4.75 -1.16
C VAL A 29 -2.31 4.17 -1.93
N GLY A 30 -1.27 5.00 -2.15
CA GLY A 30 -0.01 4.56 -2.75
C GLY A 30 0.97 4.16 -1.66
N ILE A 31 1.60 2.99 -1.80
CA ILE A 31 2.70 2.53 -0.96
C ILE A 31 3.93 2.44 -1.85
N ASP A 32 4.92 3.30 -1.58
CA ASP A 32 6.14 3.41 -2.38
C ASP A 32 7.37 3.20 -1.51
N GLY A 33 8.39 2.59 -2.08
CA GLY A 33 9.64 2.30 -1.40
C GLY A 33 10.56 1.41 -2.23
N PRO A 34 11.87 1.41 -1.92
CA PRO A 34 12.82 0.51 -2.58
C PRO A 34 12.47 -0.96 -2.25
N PRO A 35 12.84 -1.94 -3.10
CA PRO A 35 12.51 -3.35 -2.87
C PRO A 35 12.92 -3.87 -1.48
N GLY A 36 14.07 -3.42 -0.97
CA GLY A 36 14.56 -3.79 0.37
C GLY A 36 13.74 -3.25 1.54
N ALA A 37 12.80 -2.33 1.30
CA ALA A 37 11.89 -1.81 2.33
C ALA A 37 10.58 -2.60 2.44
N GLY A 38 10.36 -3.63 1.60
CA GLY A 38 9.16 -4.46 1.64
C GLY A 38 7.82 -3.72 1.46
N PRO A 39 7.68 -2.75 0.51
CA PRO A 39 6.42 -2.02 0.35
C PRO A 39 5.24 -2.92 -0.01
N GLY A 40 5.51 -4.03 -0.71
CA GLY A 40 4.50 -5.06 -1.01
C GLY A 40 3.97 -5.74 0.24
N GLU A 41 4.85 -6.11 1.17
CA GLU A 41 4.48 -6.75 2.45
C GLU A 41 3.65 -5.80 3.31
N LEU A 42 4.03 -4.52 3.38
CA LEU A 42 3.24 -3.50 4.08
C LEU A 42 1.85 -3.33 3.44
N ALA A 43 1.77 -3.31 2.10
CA ALA A 43 0.51 -3.19 1.39
C ALA A 43 -0.41 -4.40 1.65
N ASP A 44 0.15 -5.61 1.65
CA ASP A 44 -0.60 -6.84 1.92
C ASP A 44 -1.10 -6.87 3.38
N ALA A 45 -0.25 -6.46 4.34
CA ALA A 45 -0.59 -6.40 5.76
C ALA A 45 -1.73 -5.41 6.09
N LEU A 46 -1.96 -4.39 5.25
CA LEU A 46 -3.04 -3.42 5.44
C LEU A 46 -4.42 -3.95 5.05
N VAL A 47 -4.51 -4.99 4.21
CA VAL A 47 -5.79 -5.46 3.64
C VAL A 47 -6.78 -5.91 4.71
N ASP A 48 -6.35 -6.79 5.62
CA ASP A 48 -7.22 -7.33 6.66
C ASP A 48 -7.63 -6.29 7.72
N PRO A 49 -6.72 -5.48 8.29
CA PRO A 49 -7.07 -4.42 9.22
C PRO A 49 -8.05 -3.39 8.66
N LEU A 50 -7.97 -3.07 7.36
CA LEU A 50 -8.92 -2.18 6.69
C LEU A 50 -10.29 -2.86 6.52
N ARG A 51 -10.31 -4.14 6.09
CA ARG A 51 -11.53 -4.93 5.95
C ARG A 51 -12.29 -5.06 7.27
N VAL A 52 -11.61 -5.39 8.37
CA VAL A 52 -12.21 -5.50 9.71
C VAL A 52 -12.84 -4.18 10.18
N ARG A 53 -12.31 -3.04 9.71
CA ARG A 53 -12.82 -1.70 10.01
C ARG A 53 -13.90 -1.21 9.04
N GLY A 54 -14.45 -2.09 8.20
CA GLY A 54 -15.52 -1.76 7.26
C GLY A 54 -15.04 -1.05 5.98
N ARG A 55 -13.73 -1.06 5.69
CA ARG A 55 -13.14 -0.48 4.48
C ARG A 55 -12.45 -1.58 3.69
N ALA A 56 -13.22 -2.35 2.91
CA ALA A 56 -12.64 -3.36 2.03
C ALA A 56 -11.67 -2.72 1.03
N ALA A 57 -10.44 -3.23 0.96
CA ALA A 57 -9.40 -2.73 0.09
C ALA A 57 -9.20 -3.66 -1.12
N LEU A 58 -9.11 -3.07 -2.31
CA LEU A 58 -8.61 -3.76 -3.49
C LEU A 58 -7.09 -3.59 -3.56
N ARG A 59 -6.34 -4.68 -3.42
CA ARG A 59 -4.88 -4.65 -3.62
C ARG A 59 -4.59 -4.62 -5.12
N VAL A 60 -3.95 -3.53 -5.58
CA VAL A 60 -3.33 -3.44 -6.91
C VAL A 60 -1.80 -3.42 -6.78
N ARG A 61 -1.12 -4.29 -7.52
CA ARG A 61 0.35 -4.26 -7.66
C ARG A 61 0.75 -3.46 -8.87
N ALA A 62 1.66 -2.51 -8.70
CA ALA A 62 2.19 -1.77 -9.84
C ALA A 62 2.95 -2.69 -10.82
N GLU A 63 3.60 -3.73 -10.30
CA GLU A 63 4.41 -4.67 -11.09
C GLU A 63 3.59 -5.43 -12.14
N ASP A 64 2.31 -5.68 -11.85
CA ASP A 64 1.40 -6.45 -12.73
C ASP A 64 1.01 -5.66 -14.00
N PHE A 65 1.27 -4.36 -14.02
CA PHE A 65 0.93 -3.45 -15.14
C PHE A 65 2.17 -2.91 -15.86
N LEU A 66 3.35 -3.40 -15.50
CA LEU A 66 4.56 -2.99 -16.21
C LEU A 66 4.58 -3.61 -17.61
N ARG A 67 4.96 -2.80 -18.59
CA ARG A 67 5.23 -3.29 -19.95
C ARG A 67 6.27 -4.43 -19.92
N PRO A 68 6.21 -5.40 -20.85
CA PRO A 68 7.25 -6.43 -21.00
C PRO A 68 8.65 -5.83 -20.98
N ALA A 69 9.59 -6.54 -20.37
CA ALA A 69 10.97 -6.04 -20.21
C ALA A 69 11.60 -5.64 -21.56
N SER A 70 11.27 -6.37 -22.63
CA SER A 70 11.71 -6.09 -24.00
C SER A 70 11.38 -4.67 -24.46
N ILE A 71 10.18 -4.16 -24.17
CA ILE A 71 9.75 -2.83 -24.60
C ILE A 71 9.92 -1.75 -23.51
N ARG A 72 10.22 -2.14 -22.27
CA ARG A 72 10.47 -1.21 -21.16
C ARG A 72 11.85 -0.56 -21.26
N LEU A 73 12.80 -1.29 -21.84
CA LEU A 73 14.19 -0.86 -22.02
C LEU A 73 14.48 -0.39 -23.45
N GLU A 74 13.51 -0.48 -24.35
CA GLU A 74 13.55 0.22 -25.62
C GLU A 74 13.41 1.73 -25.34
N LEU A 75 14.55 2.36 -25.05
CA LEU A 75 14.76 3.77 -25.28
C LEU A 75 14.59 3.95 -26.78
N GLY A 76 13.51 4.58 -27.21
CA GLY A 76 13.38 5.01 -28.60
C GLY A 76 14.62 5.77 -29.07
#